data_AF-A0A6C0JS99-F1
#
_entry.id   AF-A0A6C0JS99-F1
#
_cell.length_a   1.000
_cell.length_b   1.000
_cell.length_c   1.000
_cell.angle_alpha   90.00
_cell.angle_beta   90.00
_cell.angle_gamma   90.00
#
_symmetry.space_group_name_H-M   'P 1'
#
loop_
_entity.id
_entity.type
_entity.pdbx_description
1 polymer ?
#
loop_
_entity_poly.entity_id
_entity_poly.type
_entity_poly.pdbx_seq_one_letter_code
_entity_poly.pdbx_strand_id
1 'polypeptide(L)'
;MATCDINLNVENIKFCPGPCNCKEIEPENTIFNNKKWYAFKPHSGGCYTEISYAIGNYSLNLLNVRLCRSCNSRNFEFWAEECHESLNQDAETILKKLNIDISTIQSPDVIDV
;
A
#
# COMPACT_ATOMS: atom_id res chain seq x y z
N MET A 1 -4.92 -7.78 -23.91
CA MET A 1 -5.61 -6.51 -23.58
C MET A 1 -4.72 -5.82 -22.56
N ALA A 2 -4.27 -4.59 -22.82
CA ALA A 2 -3.39 -3.89 -21.89
C ALA A 2 -4.17 -3.57 -20.61
N THR A 3 -3.85 -4.26 -19.52
CA THR A 3 -4.30 -3.93 -18.18
C THR A 3 -3.63 -2.60 -17.80
N CYS A 4 -4.41 -1.54 -17.63
CA CYS A 4 -3.86 -0.27 -17.15
C CYS A 4 -3.71 -0.38 -15.64
N ASP A 5 -2.62 -0.97 -15.20
CA ASP A 5 -2.30 -1.03 -13.78
C ASP A 5 -1.89 0.36 -13.29
N ILE A 6 -2.46 0.78 -12.16
CA ILE A 6 -2.15 2.06 -11.51
C ILE A 6 -0.95 1.79 -10.60
N ASN A 7 0.21 2.29 -10.99
CA ASN A 7 1.44 2.11 -10.22
C ASN A 7 1.77 3.39 -9.45
N LEU A 8 1.68 3.33 -8.12
CA LEU A 8 2.01 4.45 -7.23
C LEU A 8 3.33 4.15 -6.52
N ASN A 9 4.37 4.93 -6.76
CA ASN A 9 5.58 4.89 -5.95
C ASN A 9 5.36 5.68 -4.67
N VAL A 10 5.30 4.99 -3.54
CA VAL A 10 4.99 5.57 -2.22
C VAL A 10 6.21 5.62 -1.30
N GLU A 11 7.43 5.59 -1.85
CA GLU A 11 8.68 5.59 -1.08
C GLU A 11 8.77 6.77 -0.09
N ASN A 12 8.24 7.93 -0.47
CA ASN A 12 8.30 9.15 0.33
C ASN A 12 7.16 9.26 1.36
N ILE A 13 6.18 8.34 1.33
CA ILE A 13 5.06 8.35 2.27
C ILE A 13 5.54 7.87 3.64
N LYS A 14 5.48 8.78 4.61
CA LYS A 14 5.96 8.54 5.99
C LYS A 14 4.93 7.90 6.91
N PHE A 15 3.74 7.59 6.45
CA PHE A 15 2.68 6.92 7.22
C PHE A 15 2.27 5.62 6.53
N CYS A 16 1.41 4.79 7.12
CA CYS A 16 0.97 3.57 6.45
C CYS A 16 0.10 3.93 5.22
N PRO A 17 0.50 3.69 3.96
CA PRO A 17 -0.30 4.05 2.80
C PRO A 17 -1.48 3.10 2.56
N GLY A 18 -1.60 2.01 3.32
CA GLY A 18 -2.75 1.10 3.27
C GLY A 18 -4.08 1.73 3.76
N PRO A 19 -5.19 0.97 3.73
CA PRO A 19 -6.56 1.47 3.88
C PRO A 19 -6.92 1.92 5.31
N CYS A 20 -6.01 1.79 6.28
CA CYS A 20 -6.25 2.30 7.63
C CYS A 20 -6.28 3.83 7.65
N ASN A 21 -6.91 4.42 8.67
CA ASN A 21 -6.94 5.87 8.85
C ASN A 21 -5.66 6.47 9.47
N CYS A 22 -4.60 5.65 9.65
CA CYS A 22 -3.35 6.14 10.23
C CYS A 22 -2.62 7.06 9.23
N LYS A 23 -2.56 8.34 9.58
CA LYS A 23 -1.72 9.36 8.90
C LYS A 23 -0.56 9.83 9.79
N GLU A 24 -0.39 9.18 10.94
CA GLU A 24 0.73 9.45 11.85
C GLU A 24 2.02 9.01 11.19
N ILE A 25 3.05 9.84 11.35
CA ILE A 25 4.39 9.55 10.86
C ILE A 25 4.87 8.25 11.54
N GLU A 26 5.50 7.38 10.76
CA GLU A 26 6.10 6.13 11.25
C GLU A 26 7.02 6.47 12.42
N PRO A 27 6.76 5.91 13.61
CA PRO A 27 7.60 6.18 14.76
C PRO A 27 9.01 5.63 14.52
N GLU A 28 9.99 6.20 15.23
CA GLU A 28 11.36 5.69 15.18
C GLU A 28 11.42 4.20 15.54
N ASN A 29 12.40 3.49 14.97
CA ASN A 29 12.60 2.08 15.29
C ASN A 29 12.96 1.91 16.76
N THR A 30 12.47 0.82 17.35
CA THR A 30 12.83 0.41 18.72
C THR A 30 13.91 -0.66 18.67
N ILE A 31 14.64 -0.87 19.76
CA ILE A 31 15.57 -1.99 19.86
C ILE A 31 14.86 -3.15 20.56
N PHE A 32 14.72 -4.28 19.87
CA PHE A 32 14.18 -5.53 20.41
C PHE A 32 15.18 -6.66 20.17
N ASN A 33 15.58 -7.38 21.22
CA ASN A 33 16.58 -8.45 21.16
C ASN A 33 17.87 -8.06 20.39
N ASN A 34 18.44 -6.89 20.70
CA ASN A 34 19.63 -6.32 20.04
C ASN A 34 19.49 -6.12 18.52
N LYS A 35 18.26 -6.04 18.01
CA LYS A 35 17.96 -5.75 16.61
C LYS A 35 17.01 -4.56 16.52
N LYS A 36 17.15 -3.76 15.47
CA LYS A 36 16.17 -2.71 15.15
C LYS A 36 14.84 -3.36 14.80
N TRP A 37 13.78 -2.89 15.43
CA TRP A 37 12.42 -3.30 15.21
C TRP A 37 11.60 -2.11 14.75
N TYR A 38 11.13 -2.19 13.51
CA TYR A 38 10.37 -1.13 12.86
C TYR A 38 8.87 -1.36 13.09
N ALA A 39 8.12 -0.29 13.28
CA ALA A 39 6.69 -0.37 13.54
C ALA A 39 5.92 -0.92 12.32
N PHE A 40 6.32 -0.49 11.13
CA PHE A 40 5.73 -1.00 9.88
C PHE A 40 6.48 -2.22 9.34
N LYS A 41 5.83 -2.89 8.41
CA LYS A 41 6.31 -4.05 7.68
C LYS A 41 6.96 -3.58 6.37
N PRO A 42 8.06 -4.23 5.92
CA PRO A 42 8.77 -5.30 6.63
C PRO A 42 9.56 -4.78 7.83
N HIS A 43 9.62 -5.56 8.92
CA HIS A 43 10.34 -5.18 10.16
C HIS A 43 11.86 -5.09 10.01
N SER A 44 12.40 -5.26 8.80
CA SER A 44 13.81 -5.00 8.49
C SER A 44 14.10 -3.51 8.35
N GLY A 45 13.08 -2.66 8.24
CA GLY A 45 13.24 -1.28 7.80
C GLY A 45 13.54 -1.18 6.31
N GLY A 46 13.25 -2.23 5.54
CA GLY A 46 13.13 -2.13 4.09
C GLY A 46 11.73 -1.68 3.68
N CYS A 47 11.47 -1.72 2.39
CA CYS A 47 10.13 -1.63 1.82
C CYS A 47 9.78 -2.96 1.16
N TYR A 48 8.50 -3.27 1.05
CA TYR A 48 8.06 -4.24 0.06
C TYR A 48 8.23 -3.62 -1.32
N THR A 49 8.71 -4.41 -2.27
CA THR A 49 8.85 -3.97 -3.66
C THR A 49 7.49 -3.53 -4.22
N GLU A 50 6.45 -4.31 -3.94
CA GLU A 50 5.10 -4.08 -4.43
C GLU A 50 4.07 -4.69 -3.47
N ILE A 51 2.93 -4.02 -3.31
CA ILE A 51 1.69 -4.58 -2.79
C ILE A 51 0.53 -4.16 -3.69
N SER A 52 -0.28 -5.13 -4.11
CA SER A 52 -1.37 -4.91 -5.06
C SER A 52 -2.75 -4.99 -4.40
N TYR A 53 -3.70 -4.25 -4.95
CA TYR A 53 -5.13 -4.32 -4.63
C TYR A 53 -5.92 -4.41 -5.94
N ALA A 54 -6.90 -5.31 -6.02
CA ALA A 54 -7.80 -5.37 -7.17
C ALA A 54 -8.74 -4.15 -7.18
N ILE A 55 -8.95 -3.50 -8.32
CA ILE A 55 -9.87 -2.37 -8.49
C ILE A 55 -10.63 -2.49 -9.82
N GLY A 56 -11.88 -2.98 -9.77
CA GLY A 56 -12.64 -3.33 -10.97
C GLY A 56 -11.88 -4.34 -11.84
N ASN A 57 -11.52 -3.93 -13.07
CA ASN A 57 -10.74 -4.74 -14.01
C ASN A 57 -9.24 -4.41 -14.01
N TYR A 58 -8.76 -3.63 -13.03
CA TYR A 58 -7.40 -3.12 -12.92
C TYR A 58 -6.77 -3.51 -11.58
N SER A 59 -5.45 -3.28 -11.45
CA SER A 59 -4.76 -3.36 -10.17
C SER A 59 -4.26 -1.98 -9.74
N LEU A 60 -4.37 -1.68 -8.45
CA LEU A 60 -3.63 -0.62 -7.79
C LEU A 60 -2.38 -1.24 -7.16
N ASN A 61 -1.20 -0.87 -7.65
CA ASN A 61 0.08 -1.35 -7.16
C ASN A 61 0.78 -0.24 -6.38
N LEU A 62 1.06 -0.49 -5.11
CA LEU A 62 1.87 0.38 -4.27
C LEU A 62 3.32 -0.12 -4.31
N LEU A 63 4.21 0.66 -4.91
CA LEU A 63 5.64 0.36 -5.03
C LEU A 63 6.41 0.96 -3.86
N ASN A 64 7.50 0.30 -3.45
CA ASN A 64 8.38 0.75 -2.35
C ASN A 64 7.61 1.05 -1.05
N VAL A 65 6.70 0.15 -0.69
CA VAL A 65 5.68 0.38 0.34
C VAL A 65 6.07 -0.17 1.72
N ARG A 66 5.68 0.56 2.78
CA ARG A 66 5.66 0.06 4.16
C ARG A 66 4.25 0.09 4.74
N LEU A 67 3.75 -1.05 5.23
CA LEU A 67 2.41 -1.14 5.81
C LEU A 67 2.44 -1.37 7.32
N CYS A 68 1.46 -0.83 8.04
CA CYS A 68 1.20 -1.30 9.39
C CYS A 68 0.83 -2.79 9.39
N ARG A 69 1.04 -3.48 10.51
CA ARG A 69 0.73 -4.91 10.64
C ARG A 69 -0.69 -5.24 10.18
N SER A 70 -1.68 -4.44 10.59
CA SER A 70 -3.08 -4.68 10.27
C SER A 70 -3.38 -4.56 8.78
N CYS A 71 -2.85 -3.54 8.09
CA CYS A 71 -3.04 -3.40 6.64
C CYS A 71 -2.34 -4.52 5.86
N ASN A 72 -1.14 -4.91 6.30
CA ASN A 72 -0.42 -6.02 5.68
C ASN A 72 -1.18 -7.35 5.82
N SER A 73 -1.64 -7.68 7.04
CA SER A 73 -2.42 -8.89 7.29
C SER A 73 -3.74 -8.90 6.52
N ARG A 74 -4.49 -7.79 6.55
CA ARG A 74 -5.76 -7.63 5.82
C ARG A 74 -5.60 -7.85 4.32
N ASN A 75 -4.60 -7.23 3.69
CA ASN A 75 -4.36 -7.40 2.26
C ASN A 75 -4.02 -8.86 1.92
N PHE A 76 -3.17 -9.51 2.71
CA PHE A 76 -2.81 -10.91 2.51
C PHE A 76 -4.00 -11.85 2.67
N GLU A 77 -4.83 -11.65 3.69
CA GLU A 77 -6.06 -12.42 3.94
C GLU A 77 -7.06 -12.26 2.78
N PHE A 78 -7.32 -11.04 2.32
CA PHE A 78 -8.25 -10.81 1.21
C PHE A 78 -7.80 -11.41 -0.12
N TRP A 79 -6.49 -11.42 -0.40
CA TRP A 79 -5.98 -12.15 -1.56
C TRP A 79 -6.10 -13.66 -1.40
N ALA A 80 -5.80 -14.21 -0.21
CA ALA A 80 -5.91 -15.63 0.07
C ALA A 80 -7.36 -16.15 -0.01
N GLU A 81 -8.33 -15.32 0.38
CA GLU A 81 -9.76 -15.62 0.36
C GLU A 81 -10.48 -15.15 -0.92
N GLU A 82 -9.74 -14.67 -1.93
CA GLU A 82 -10.29 -14.16 -3.20
C GLU A 82 -11.39 -13.09 -3.03
N CYS A 83 -11.29 -12.28 -1.96
CA CYS A 83 -12.24 -11.24 -1.60
C CYS A 83 -12.03 -9.96 -2.41
N HIS A 84 -12.19 -10.05 -3.74
CA HIS A 84 -11.94 -8.94 -4.68
C HIS A 84 -12.75 -7.67 -4.39
N GLU A 85 -13.98 -7.79 -3.90
CA GLU A 85 -14.79 -6.63 -3.52
C GLU A 85 -14.14 -5.84 -2.36
N SER A 86 -13.58 -6.54 -1.37
CA SER A 86 -12.91 -5.91 -0.23
C SER A 86 -11.57 -5.29 -0.64
N LEU A 87 -10.84 -5.94 -1.55
CA LEU A 87 -9.64 -5.36 -2.15
C LEU A 87 -9.95 -4.07 -2.93
N ASN A 88 -11.08 -4.02 -3.64
CA ASN A 88 -11.54 -2.86 -4.37
C ASN A 88 -11.89 -1.69 -3.44
N GLN A 89 -12.65 -1.97 -2.38
CA GLN A 89 -12.95 -0.96 -1.36
C GLN A 89 -11.68 -0.42 -0.67
N ASP A 90 -10.69 -1.28 -0.42
CA ASP A 90 -9.39 -0.88 0.11
C ASP A 90 -8.64 0.01 -0.88
N ALA A 91 -8.62 -0.35 -2.17
CA ALA A 91 -7.98 0.45 -3.21
C ALA A 91 -8.58 1.86 -3.30
N GLU A 92 -9.90 1.99 -3.31
CA GLU A 92 -10.57 3.30 -3.30
C GLU A 92 -10.22 4.12 -2.06
N THR A 93 -10.13 3.47 -0.90
CA THR A 93 -9.78 4.14 0.37
C THR A 93 -8.34 4.65 0.33
N ILE A 94 -7.41 3.86 -0.20
CA ILE A 94 -6.01 4.23 -0.38
C ILE A 94 -5.88 5.44 -1.32
N LEU A 95 -6.54 5.42 -2.47
CA LEU A 95 -6.50 6.51 -3.43
C LEU A 95 -7.02 7.82 -2.85
N LYS A 96 -8.16 7.77 -2.15
CA LYS A 96 -8.70 8.93 -1.40
C LYS A 96 -7.72 9.42 -0.33
N LYS A 97 -7.07 8.51 0.39
CA LYS A 97 -6.10 8.84 1.44
C LYS A 97 -4.86 9.54 0.88
N LEU A 98 -4.39 9.10 -0.29
CA LEU A 98 -3.24 9.65 -1.01
C LEU A 98 -3.61 10.85 -1.90
N ASN A 99 -4.88 11.26 -1.91
CA ASN A 99 -5.39 12.37 -2.72
C ASN A 99 -5.14 12.17 -4.23
N ILE A 100 -5.30 10.93 -4.71
CA ILE A 100 -5.17 10.55 -6.11
C ILE A 100 -6.56 10.36 -6.70
N ASP A 101 -6.82 11.01 -7.84
CA ASP A 101 -8.05 10.84 -8.61
C ASP A 101 -7.77 9.94 -9.83
N ILE A 102 -8.39 8.75 -9.88
CA ILE A 102 -8.22 7.78 -10.96
C ILE A 102 -8.57 8.39 -12.33
N SER A 103 -9.52 9.32 -12.39
CA SER A 103 -9.94 9.94 -13.66
C SER A 103 -8.84 10.78 -14.31
N THR A 104 -7.79 11.11 -13.54
CA THR A 104 -6.63 11.88 -14.00
C THR A 104 -5.48 11.01 -14.49
N ILE A 105 -5.57 9.69 -14.29
CA ILE A 105 -4.50 8.74 -14.62
C ILE A 105 -4.63 8.34 -16.09
N GLN A 106 -3.70 8.81 -16.91
CA GLN A 106 -3.51 8.35 -18.29
C GLN A 106 -2.37 7.34 -18.29
N SER A 107 -2.67 6.09 -18.65
CA SER A 107 -1.73 4.94 -18.76
C SER A 107 -0.42 5.25 -19.51
N PRO A 108 0.74 4.63 -19.20
CA PRO A 108 1.11 3.71 -18.12
C PRO A 108 2.31 4.23 -17.31
N ASP A 109 2.21 5.42 -16.71
CA ASP A 109 3.33 6.00 -15.96
C ASP A 109 3.24 5.63 -14.47
N VAL A 110 4.40 5.39 -13.86
CA VAL A 110 4.53 5.31 -12.40
C VAL A 110 4.30 6.71 -11.85
N ILE A 111 3.36 6.84 -10.93
CA ILE A 111 3.05 8.11 -10.26
C ILE A 111 3.84 8.14 -8.95
N ASP A 112 4.78 9.07 -8.81
CA ASP A 112 5.43 9.36 -7.54
C ASP A 112 4.47 10.14 -6.63
N VAL A 113 4.24 9.61 -5.42
CA VAL A 113 3.32 10.15 -4.40
C VAL A 113 4.10 10.54 -3.15
#